data_AF-A0A520JXA0-F1
#
_entry.id   AF-A0A520JXA0-F1
#
_cell.length_a   1.000
_cell.length_b   1.000
_cell.length_c   1.000
_cell.angle_alpha   90.00
_cell.angle_beta   90.00
_cell.angle_gamma   90.00
#
_symmetry.space_group_name_H-M   'P 1'
#
loop_
_entity.id
_entity.type
_entity.pdbx_description
1 polymer ?
#
loop_
_entity_poly.entity_id
_entity_poly.type
_entity_poly.pdbx_seq_one_letter_code
_entity_poly.pdbx_strand_id
1 'polypeptide(L)'
;MRAERRAFWGDQKGFTGLEAAIVLTAFVVVAAVFSYVVLNAGFFTAQKSEEVIHTGVEQATSSVELVGDVIAHGDGTNVTNVTLTLGLTAGKSPIDLKVGRTVISYTDKNQYVANTTRDLSWVGEEVTQDTVLESGEKAQIVVDLSGLTTQLTKNTRFTIEVKPPEGAVLTIERTTPPAIDTVMNLH
;
A
#
# COMPACT_ATOMS: atom_id res chain seq x y z
N MET A 1 -79.20 -55.78 18.76
CA MET A 1 -77.76 -55.81 18.37
C MET A 1 -77.63 -56.39 16.97
N ARG A 2 -77.28 -55.58 15.98
CA ARG A 2 -76.79 -56.03 14.67
C ARG A 2 -75.51 -55.23 14.41
N ALA A 3 -74.38 -55.91 14.41
CA ALA A 3 -73.07 -55.30 14.22
C ALA A 3 -72.84 -55.05 12.72
N GLU A 4 -72.52 -53.80 12.40
CA GLU A 4 -72.01 -53.37 11.10
C GLU A 4 -70.60 -53.95 10.87
N ARG A 5 -70.34 -54.53 9.69
CA ARG A 5 -68.97 -54.77 9.21
C ARG A 5 -68.67 -53.76 8.10
N ARG A 6 -67.91 -52.73 8.43
CA ARG A 6 -67.21 -51.89 7.44
C ARG A 6 -65.93 -52.63 7.04
N ALA A 7 -65.77 -52.90 5.75
CA ALA A 7 -64.53 -53.43 5.20
C ALA A 7 -63.48 -52.30 5.17
N PHE A 8 -62.37 -52.48 5.88
CA PHE A 8 -61.16 -51.68 5.71
C PHE A 8 -60.39 -52.25 4.53
N TRP A 9 -60.53 -51.63 3.35
CA TRP A 9 -59.55 -51.80 2.28
C TRP A 9 -58.34 -50.92 2.63
N GLY A 10 -57.28 -51.55 3.13
CA GLY A 10 -55.99 -50.90 3.32
C GLY A 10 -55.19 -50.94 2.02
N ASP A 11 -55.01 -49.79 1.38
CA ASP A 11 -54.04 -49.62 0.30
C ASP A 11 -52.63 -49.61 0.93
N GLN A 12 -51.97 -50.78 0.97
CA GLN A 12 -50.57 -50.89 1.38
C GLN A 12 -49.70 -50.71 0.13
N LYS A 13 -49.52 -49.45 -0.30
CA LYS A 13 -48.46 -49.13 -1.27
C LYS A 13 -47.10 -49.37 -0.60
N GLY A 14 -46.38 -50.38 -1.08
CA GLY A 14 -45.02 -50.66 -0.63
C GLY A 14 -44.08 -49.55 -1.09
N PHE A 15 -43.24 -49.06 -0.18
CA PHE A 15 -42.12 -48.18 -0.51
C PHE A 15 -41.21 -48.92 -1.49
N THR A 16 -41.15 -48.48 -2.75
CA THR A 16 -40.39 -49.21 -3.76
C THR A 16 -38.91 -48.83 -3.68
N GLY A 17 -38.01 -49.79 -3.87
CA GLY A 17 -36.56 -49.51 -3.91
C GLY A 17 -36.16 -48.54 -5.02
N LEU A 18 -36.99 -48.41 -6.06
CA LEU A 18 -36.78 -47.47 -7.16
C LEU A 18 -37.04 -46.02 -6.73
N GLU A 19 -38.08 -45.75 -5.93
CA GLU A 19 -38.29 -44.41 -5.35
C GLU A 19 -37.17 -44.04 -4.38
N ALA A 20 -36.70 -45.00 -3.56
CA ALA A 20 -35.56 -44.81 -2.69
C ALA A 20 -34.26 -44.49 -3.47
N ALA A 21 -34.04 -45.16 -4.60
CA ALA A 21 -32.86 -44.94 -5.44
C ALA A 21 -32.86 -43.56 -6.12
N ILE A 22 -34.02 -43.08 -6.59
CA ILE A 22 -34.15 -41.73 -7.18
C ILE A 22 -33.88 -40.66 -6.12
N VAL A 23 -34.41 -40.84 -4.91
CA VAL A 23 -34.16 -39.91 -3.80
C VAL A 23 -32.68 -39.91 -3.41
N LEU A 24 -32.04 -41.09 -3.36
CA LEU A 24 -30.62 -41.23 -3.05
C LEU A 24 -29.74 -40.48 -4.07
N THR A 25 -29.99 -40.63 -5.37
CA THR A 25 -29.19 -39.93 -6.40
C THR A 25 -29.41 -38.42 -6.34
N ALA A 26 -30.64 -37.95 -6.10
CA ALA A 26 -30.92 -36.53 -5.90
C ALA A 26 -30.12 -35.96 -4.71
N PHE A 27 -30.09 -36.65 -3.56
CA PHE A 27 -29.28 -36.23 -2.41
C PHE A 27 -27.78 -36.20 -2.70
N VAL A 28 -27.26 -37.23 -3.39
CA VAL A 28 -25.83 -37.27 -3.76
C VAL A 28 -25.48 -36.13 -4.72
N VAL A 29 -26.33 -35.82 -5.69
CA VAL A 29 -26.10 -34.70 -6.63
C VAL A 29 -26.13 -33.36 -5.90
N VAL A 30 -27.10 -33.13 -5.00
CA VAL A 30 -27.15 -31.91 -4.18
C VAL A 30 -25.89 -31.78 -3.32
N ALA A 31 -25.45 -32.86 -2.68
CA ALA A 31 -24.23 -32.88 -1.89
C ALA A 31 -22.97 -32.59 -2.73
N ALA A 32 -22.90 -33.12 -3.95
CA ALA A 32 -21.79 -32.89 -4.87
C ALA A 32 -21.73 -31.42 -5.35
N VAL A 33 -22.88 -30.86 -5.77
CA VAL A 33 -22.96 -29.44 -6.18
C VAL A 33 -22.65 -28.51 -5.01
N PHE A 34 -23.16 -28.83 -3.82
CA PHE A 34 -22.85 -28.08 -2.61
C PHE A 34 -21.35 -28.13 -2.29
N SER A 35 -20.74 -29.32 -2.34
CA SER A 35 -19.30 -29.49 -2.10
C SER A 35 -18.44 -28.72 -3.10
N TYR A 36 -18.82 -28.71 -4.38
CA TYR A 36 -18.13 -27.95 -5.41
C TYR A 36 -18.15 -26.44 -5.13
N VAL A 37 -19.32 -25.88 -4.76
CA VAL A 37 -19.45 -24.46 -4.42
C VAL A 37 -18.63 -24.13 -3.17
N VAL A 38 -18.70 -24.95 -2.13
CA VAL A 38 -17.95 -24.76 -0.88
C VAL A 38 -16.45 -24.81 -1.13
N LEU A 39 -15.96 -25.77 -1.94
CA LEU A 39 -14.54 -25.88 -2.26
C LEU A 39 -14.04 -24.69 -3.08
N ASN A 40 -14.78 -24.24 -4.09
CA ASN A 40 -14.38 -23.09 -4.90
C ASN A 40 -14.39 -21.78 -4.09
N ALA A 41 -15.40 -21.58 -3.25
CA ALA A 41 -15.43 -20.45 -2.32
C ALA A 41 -14.29 -20.55 -1.30
N GLY A 42 -13.98 -21.77 -0.84
CA GLY A 42 -12.86 -22.06 0.05
C GLY A 42 -11.50 -21.74 -0.57
N PHE A 43 -11.24 -22.15 -1.81
CA PHE A 43 -10.00 -21.85 -2.53
C PHE A 43 -9.85 -20.36 -2.81
N PHE A 44 -10.91 -19.67 -3.24
CA PHE A 44 -10.88 -18.22 -3.41
C PHE A 44 -10.56 -17.49 -2.09
N THR A 45 -11.18 -17.92 -0.99
CA THR A 45 -10.93 -17.35 0.34
C THR A 45 -9.49 -17.60 0.79
N ALA A 46 -8.95 -18.80 0.57
CA ALA A 46 -7.58 -19.15 0.91
C ALA A 46 -6.57 -18.33 0.08
N GLN A 47 -6.76 -18.24 -1.24
CA GLN A 47 -5.93 -17.43 -2.12
C GLN A 47 -5.97 -15.94 -1.74
N LYS A 48 -7.17 -15.41 -1.45
CA LYS A 48 -7.29 -14.02 -1.01
C LYS A 48 -6.63 -13.79 0.35
N SER A 49 -6.72 -14.77 1.26
CA SER A 49 -6.06 -14.72 2.57
C SER A 49 -4.54 -14.71 2.43
N GLU A 50 -3.99 -15.52 1.53
CA GLU A 50 -2.56 -15.52 1.21
C GLU A 50 -2.11 -14.16 0.65
N GLU A 51 -2.84 -13.61 -0.32
CA GLU A 51 -2.54 -12.30 -0.90
C GLU A 51 -2.55 -11.16 0.15
N VAL A 52 -3.54 -11.12 1.05
CA VAL A 52 -3.59 -10.09 2.10
C VAL A 52 -2.51 -10.28 3.17
N ILE A 53 -2.07 -11.51 3.43
CA ILE A 53 -0.94 -11.78 4.33
C ILE A 53 0.35 -11.27 3.70
N HIS A 54 0.60 -11.59 2.43
CA HIS A 54 1.79 -11.13 1.71
C HIS A 54 1.83 -9.61 1.62
N THR A 55 0.78 -8.99 1.08
CA THR A 55 0.70 -7.52 0.96
C THR A 55 0.64 -6.82 2.32
N GLY A 56 0.08 -7.47 3.35
CA GLY A 56 0.07 -6.95 4.71
C GLY A 56 1.45 -6.92 5.36
N VAL A 57 2.27 -7.96 5.14
CA VAL A 57 3.67 -7.98 5.57
C VAL A 57 4.47 -6.98 4.76
N GLU A 58 4.35 -6.98 3.44
CA GLU A 58 5.02 -6.02 2.55
C GLU A 58 4.71 -4.59 2.97
N GLN A 59 3.45 -4.22 3.20
CA GLN A 59 3.10 -2.86 3.62
C GLN A 59 3.63 -2.49 5.02
N ALA A 60 3.83 -3.47 5.91
CA ALA A 60 4.42 -3.22 7.23
C ALA A 60 5.95 -3.08 7.19
N THR A 61 6.62 -3.70 6.21
CA THR A 61 8.09 -3.73 6.08
C THR A 61 8.62 -2.75 5.05
N SER A 62 7.82 -2.41 4.03
CA SER A 62 8.09 -1.36 3.05
C SER A 62 8.01 -0.04 3.78
N SER A 63 9.12 0.64 4.03
CA SER A 63 9.12 2.05 4.43
C SER A 63 10.44 2.66 4.02
N VAL A 64 10.41 3.97 3.82
CA VAL A 64 11.59 4.76 3.45
C VAL A 64 12.10 5.49 4.68
N GLU A 65 13.41 5.54 4.85
CA GLU A 65 14.07 6.31 5.89
C GLU A 65 14.95 7.41 5.30
N LEU A 66 15.10 8.50 6.03
CA LEU A 66 16.07 9.54 5.73
C LEU A 66 17.47 9.04 6.12
N VAL A 67 18.39 9.02 5.16
CA VAL A 67 19.78 8.63 5.39
C VAL A 67 20.67 9.87 5.30
N GLY A 68 21.21 10.30 6.44
CA GLY A 68 22.05 11.49 6.51
C GLY A 68 21.24 12.77 6.76
N ASP A 69 21.88 13.91 6.55
CA ASP A 69 21.28 15.22 6.81
C ASP A 69 20.51 15.75 5.59
N VAL A 70 19.59 16.69 5.86
CA VAL A 70 18.86 17.42 4.82
C VAL A 70 19.70 18.63 4.42
N ILE A 71 20.01 18.75 3.13
CA ILE A 71 20.81 19.87 2.63
C ILE A 71 19.89 20.87 1.92
N ALA A 72 19.91 22.12 2.35
CA ALA A 72 19.21 23.20 1.69
C ALA A 72 20.17 24.05 0.85
N HIS A 73 19.74 24.39 -0.35
CA HIS A 73 20.44 25.31 -1.24
C HIS A 73 19.66 26.62 -1.31
N GLY A 74 20.37 27.73 -1.20
CA GLY A 74 19.77 29.07 -1.23
C GLY A 74 20.43 30.01 -2.23
N ASP A 75 19.74 31.09 -2.55
CA ASP A 75 20.24 32.18 -3.40
C ASP A 75 20.82 33.35 -2.59
N GLY A 76 21.02 33.16 -1.28
CA GLY A 76 21.43 34.17 -0.31
C GLY A 76 20.27 34.90 0.38
N THR A 77 19.04 34.77 -0.13
CA THR A 77 17.83 35.39 0.45
C THR A 77 16.78 34.34 0.81
N ASN A 78 16.60 33.35 -0.05
CA ASN A 78 15.60 32.30 0.06
C ASN A 78 16.22 30.92 -0.18
N VAL A 79 15.54 29.89 0.31
CA VAL A 79 15.87 28.49 -0.02
C VAL A 79 15.20 28.13 -1.34
N THR A 80 15.99 27.69 -2.31
CA THR A 80 15.52 27.29 -3.65
C THR A 80 15.31 25.80 -3.76
N ASN A 81 16.26 24.99 -3.30
CA ASN A 81 16.20 23.54 -3.39
C ASN A 81 16.47 22.89 -2.03
N VAL A 82 15.85 21.74 -1.78
CA VAL A 82 16.15 20.90 -0.63
C VAL A 82 16.50 19.50 -1.12
N THR A 83 17.71 19.07 -0.81
CA THR A 83 18.24 17.76 -1.14
C THR A 83 18.13 16.84 0.07
N LEU A 84 17.51 15.69 -0.14
CA LEU A 84 17.31 14.65 0.85
C LEU A 84 17.77 13.31 0.28
N THR A 85 18.41 12.49 1.11
CA THR A 85 18.86 11.16 0.70
C THR A 85 18.02 10.11 1.40
N LEU A 86 17.43 9.21 0.63
CA LEU A 86 16.52 8.18 1.08
C LEU A 86 17.17 6.80 0.98
N GLY A 87 16.86 5.96 1.95
CA GLY A 87 17.18 4.54 1.94
C GLY A 87 15.96 3.71 2.31
N LEU A 88 15.99 2.42 2.03
CA LEU A 88 14.99 1.50 2.56
C LEU A 88 15.23 1.26 4.05
N THR A 89 14.15 1.17 4.82
CA THR A 89 14.23 0.70 6.20
C THR A 89 14.63 -0.80 6.25
N ALA A 90 14.79 -1.34 7.46
CA ALA A 90 15.21 -2.72 7.71
C ALA A 90 14.37 -3.81 7.01
N GLY A 91 13.15 -3.48 6.56
CA GLY A 91 12.26 -4.38 5.83
C GLY A 91 12.65 -4.66 4.38
N LYS A 92 13.48 -3.80 3.76
CA LYS A 92 14.15 -4.05 2.47
C LYS A 92 13.24 -4.37 1.27
N SER A 93 11.94 -4.11 1.36
CA SER A 93 11.03 -4.19 0.22
C SER A 93 11.33 -3.06 -0.79
N PRO A 94 11.43 -3.33 -2.09
CA PRO A 94 11.69 -2.31 -3.09
C PRO A 94 10.57 -1.27 -3.17
N ILE A 95 10.92 0.01 -3.33
CA ILE A 95 9.94 1.10 -3.40
C ILE A 95 10.14 1.91 -4.68
N ASP A 96 9.08 2.07 -5.47
CA ASP A 96 9.16 2.89 -6.67
C ASP A 96 9.04 4.39 -6.37
N LEU A 97 10.13 5.12 -6.61
CA LEU A 97 10.27 6.56 -6.47
C LEU A 97 9.84 7.33 -7.72
N LYS A 98 9.18 6.69 -8.69
CA LYS A 98 8.58 7.37 -9.84
C LYS A 98 7.59 8.45 -9.41
N VAL A 99 7.60 9.57 -10.14
CA VAL A 99 6.62 10.64 -9.98
C VAL A 99 5.21 10.08 -10.21
N GLY A 100 4.34 10.25 -9.22
CA GLY A 100 2.96 9.75 -9.24
C GLY A 100 2.74 8.44 -8.46
N ARG A 101 3.78 7.66 -8.16
CA ARG A 101 3.70 6.55 -7.20
C ARG A 101 4.11 7.01 -5.81
N THR A 102 5.33 7.51 -5.69
CA THR A 102 5.76 8.21 -4.49
C THR A 102 5.41 9.69 -4.63
N VAL A 103 4.69 10.25 -3.67
CA VAL A 103 4.31 11.67 -3.63
C VAL A 103 5.16 12.38 -2.59
N ILE A 104 5.68 13.56 -2.93
CA ILE A 104 6.37 14.42 -1.96
C ILE A 104 5.57 15.69 -1.79
N SER A 105 5.09 15.92 -0.57
CA SER A 105 4.36 17.14 -0.22
C SER A 105 5.21 18.04 0.65
N TYR A 106 5.07 19.34 0.43
CA TYR A 106 5.71 20.39 1.18
C TYR A 106 4.67 21.19 1.96
N THR A 107 4.96 21.50 3.21
CA THR A 107 4.11 22.30 4.09
C THR A 107 4.96 23.34 4.80
N ASP A 108 4.54 24.60 4.78
CA ASP A 108 5.06 25.63 5.66
C ASP A 108 3.91 26.36 6.36
N LYS A 109 4.23 27.44 7.08
CA LYS A 109 3.23 28.24 7.81
C LYS A 109 2.17 28.87 6.88
N ASN A 110 2.52 29.14 5.62
CA ASN A 110 1.75 29.98 4.71
C ASN A 110 1.08 29.17 3.59
N GLN A 111 1.60 27.98 3.25
CA GLN A 111 1.12 27.18 2.14
C GLN A 111 1.30 25.68 2.36
N TYR A 112 0.50 24.91 1.61
CA TYR A 112 0.63 23.47 1.46
C TYR A 112 0.69 23.14 -0.03
N VAL A 113 1.71 22.40 -0.43
CA VAL A 113 1.90 21.93 -1.81
C VAL A 113 1.87 20.40 -1.78
N ALA A 114 0.81 19.83 -2.33
CA ALA A 114 0.57 18.40 -2.28
C ALA A 114 1.58 17.57 -3.10
N ASN A 115 2.13 18.13 -4.17
CA ASN A 115 3.11 17.48 -5.03
C ASN A 115 4.14 18.50 -5.52
N THR A 116 5.33 18.45 -4.96
CA THR A 116 6.45 19.32 -5.37
C THR A 116 7.20 18.71 -6.55
N THR A 117 7.73 19.57 -7.43
CA THR A 117 8.68 19.16 -8.47
C THR A 117 9.93 18.59 -7.79
N ARG A 118 10.43 17.47 -8.32
CA ARG A 118 11.62 16.82 -7.79
C ARG A 118 12.47 16.23 -8.90
N ASP A 119 13.77 16.21 -8.68
CA ASP A 119 14.73 15.42 -9.44
C ASP A 119 15.21 14.24 -8.61
N LEU A 120 15.35 13.08 -9.24
CA LEU A 120 15.87 11.86 -8.64
C LEU A 120 17.26 11.59 -9.22
N SER A 121 18.23 11.38 -8.34
CA SER A 121 19.57 10.92 -8.68
C SER A 121 20.01 9.82 -7.72
N TRP A 122 20.97 8.99 -8.13
CA TRP A 122 21.43 7.86 -7.33
C TRP A 122 22.82 8.12 -6.75
N VAL A 123 23.04 7.67 -5.52
CA VAL A 123 24.31 7.87 -4.81
C VAL A 123 25.21 6.65 -5.04
N GLY A 124 26.25 6.85 -5.85
CA GLY A 124 27.05 5.78 -6.45
C GLY A 124 26.64 5.62 -7.91
N GLU A 125 27.59 5.46 -8.83
CA GLU A 125 27.29 5.30 -10.27
C GLU A 125 26.22 4.21 -10.48
N GLU A 126 25.06 4.59 -10.99
CA GLU A 126 24.04 3.61 -11.36
C GLU A 126 24.19 3.14 -12.80
N VAL A 127 24.11 1.81 -12.94
CA VAL A 127 24.15 1.06 -14.20
C VAL A 127 22.74 0.82 -14.74
N THR A 128 21.69 1.12 -13.97
CA THR A 128 20.29 0.85 -14.31
C THR A 128 19.48 2.15 -14.41
N GLN A 129 18.58 2.24 -15.40
CA GLN A 129 17.76 3.42 -15.68
C GLN A 129 16.37 3.32 -15.02
N ASP A 130 16.29 2.69 -13.85
CA ASP A 130 15.03 2.53 -13.13
C ASP A 130 14.88 3.52 -11.96
N THR A 131 13.66 3.57 -11.43
CA THR A 131 13.25 4.49 -10.36
C THR A 131 12.92 3.74 -9.08
N VAL A 132 13.32 2.47 -8.99
CA VAL A 132 12.98 1.57 -7.90
C VAL A 132 14.14 1.56 -6.90
N LEU A 133 13.88 1.96 -5.67
CA LEU A 133 14.85 1.94 -4.58
C LEU A 133 14.93 0.53 -4.02
N GLU A 134 16.07 -0.13 -4.19
CA GLU A 134 16.33 -1.49 -3.72
C GLU A 134 17.23 -1.54 -2.48
N SER A 135 17.37 -2.75 -1.91
CA SER A 135 18.16 -2.96 -0.69
C SER A 135 19.65 -2.73 -0.95
N GLY A 136 20.17 -1.65 -0.39
CA GLY A 136 21.59 -1.28 -0.47
C GLY A 136 21.84 -0.04 -1.32
N GLU A 137 20.82 0.43 -2.03
CA GLU A 137 20.85 1.66 -2.80
C GLU A 137 20.49 2.87 -1.94
N LYS A 138 20.90 4.04 -2.42
CA LYS A 138 20.56 5.33 -1.82
C LYS A 138 20.11 6.27 -2.93
N ALA A 139 18.86 6.70 -2.83
CA ALA A 139 18.28 7.67 -3.73
C ALA A 139 18.45 9.08 -3.16
N GLN A 140 19.04 9.97 -3.94
CA GLN A 140 19.07 11.39 -3.64
C GLN A 140 17.91 12.08 -4.37
N ILE A 141 17.08 12.77 -3.62
CA ILE A 141 15.96 13.53 -4.15
C ILE A 141 16.25 15.01 -3.94
N VAL A 142 16.19 15.78 -5.02
CA VAL A 142 16.27 17.24 -4.99
C VAL A 142 14.86 17.77 -5.17
N VAL A 143 14.30 18.34 -4.11
CA VAL A 143 12.99 18.99 -4.14
C VAL A 143 13.18 20.45 -4.55
N ASP A 144 12.55 20.84 -5.65
CA ASP A 144 12.54 22.22 -6.13
C ASP A 144 11.43 23.02 -5.44
N LEU A 145 11.84 24.07 -4.74
CA LEU A 145 10.97 25.01 -4.00
C LEU A 145 10.89 26.38 -4.68
N SER A 146 11.51 26.57 -5.85
CA SER A 146 11.48 27.85 -6.58
C SER A 146 10.07 28.24 -7.06
N GLY A 147 9.21 27.24 -7.31
CA GLY A 147 7.83 27.41 -7.75
C GLY A 147 6.81 27.71 -6.63
N LEU A 148 7.25 27.89 -5.38
CA LEU A 148 6.36 28.19 -4.26
C LEU A 148 5.74 29.59 -4.37
N THR A 149 4.47 29.71 -3.93
CA THR A 149 3.76 31.01 -3.93
C THR A 149 4.37 31.99 -2.93
N THR A 150 4.77 31.48 -1.77
CA THR A 150 5.57 32.20 -0.78
C THR A 150 6.92 31.53 -0.70
N GLN A 151 7.98 32.25 -1.04
CA GLN A 151 9.32 31.68 -0.99
C GLN A 151 9.72 31.37 0.46
N LEU A 152 10.46 30.27 0.64
CA LEU A 152 10.94 29.84 1.94
C LEU A 152 12.09 30.75 2.39
N THR A 153 11.83 31.55 3.43
CA THR A 153 12.78 32.54 3.97
C THR A 153 13.44 32.04 5.27
N LYS A 154 14.39 32.82 5.81
CA LYS A 154 15.09 32.57 7.08
C LYS A 154 14.14 32.34 8.27
N ASN A 155 14.60 31.57 9.27
CA ASN A 155 13.88 31.27 10.51
C ASN A 155 12.45 30.71 10.30
N THR A 156 12.23 29.98 9.22
CA THR A 156 10.93 29.39 8.89
C THR A 156 11.00 27.88 9.04
N ARG A 157 10.02 27.34 9.78
CA ARG A 157 9.80 25.90 9.91
C ARG A 157 9.01 25.40 8.72
N PHE A 158 9.48 24.30 8.13
CA PHE A 158 8.81 23.64 7.03
C PHE A 158 8.87 22.12 7.23
N THR A 159 7.95 21.42 6.57
CA THR A 159 7.81 19.98 6.63
C THR A 159 7.77 19.44 5.21
N ILE A 160 8.60 18.44 4.93
CA ILE A 160 8.55 17.64 3.71
C ILE A 160 8.06 16.25 4.11
N GLU A 161 7.00 15.78 3.46
CA GLU A 161 6.50 14.43 3.67
C GLU A 161 6.73 13.61 2.41
N VAL A 162 7.40 12.48 2.54
CA VAL A 162 7.57 11.48 1.48
C VAL A 162 6.56 10.37 1.72
N LYS A 163 5.62 10.23 0.77
CA LYS A 163 4.50 9.29 0.82
C LYS A 163 4.77 8.20 -0.23
N PRO A 164 5.40 7.07 0.16
CA PRO A 164 5.58 5.95 -0.76
C PRO A 164 4.22 5.29 -1.08
N PRO A 165 4.11 4.52 -2.18
CA PRO A 165 2.88 3.79 -2.52
C PRO A 165 2.50 2.73 -1.48
N GLU A 166 3.50 2.15 -0.83
CA GLU A 166 3.36 1.17 0.25
C GLU A 166 4.25 1.61 1.40
N GLY A 167 3.75 1.50 2.63
CA GLY A 167 4.51 1.79 3.83
C GLY A 167 4.09 3.01 4.62
N ALA A 168 4.97 3.37 5.56
CA ALA A 168 4.81 4.56 6.38
C ALA A 168 5.22 5.83 5.61
N VAL A 169 4.50 6.91 5.89
CA VAL A 169 4.89 8.25 5.45
C VAL A 169 6.09 8.71 6.24
N LEU A 170 7.13 9.15 5.53
CA LEU A 170 8.32 9.75 6.14
C LEU A 170 8.10 11.26 6.25
N THR A 171 7.96 11.76 7.48
CA THR A 171 7.82 13.19 7.77
C THR A 171 9.16 13.78 8.19
N ILE A 172 9.65 14.75 7.43
CA ILE A 172 10.91 15.44 7.65
C ILE A 172 10.60 16.90 7.99
N GLU A 173 10.79 17.26 9.24
CA GLU A 173 10.57 18.63 9.71
C GLU A 173 11.90 19.34 9.94
N ARG A 174 12.08 20.52 9.35
CA ARG A 174 13.31 21.31 9.47
C ARG A 174 12.99 22.80 9.63
N THR A 175 13.96 23.54 10.14
CA THR A 175 13.87 25.00 10.30
C THR A 175 15.04 25.65 9.59
N THR A 176 14.77 26.63 8.73
CA THR A 176 15.83 27.37 8.04
C THR A 176 16.61 28.26 9.01
N PRO A 177 17.93 28.39 8.84
CA PRO A 177 18.77 29.22 9.70
C PRO A 177 18.46 30.73 9.54
N PRO A 178 18.98 31.58 10.46
CA PRO A 178 18.78 33.03 10.41
C PRO A 178 19.53 33.72 9.25
N ALA A 179 20.53 33.08 8.67
CA ALA A 179 21.25 33.52 7.49
C ALA A 179 21.17 32.44 6.41
N ILE A 180 20.80 32.82 5.19
CA ILE A 180 20.69 31.90 4.05
C ILE A 180 22.00 31.93 3.27
N ASP A 181 22.65 30.78 3.16
CA ASP A 181 23.83 30.57 2.33
C ASP A 181 23.49 29.68 1.13
N THR A 182 24.42 29.61 0.17
CA THR A 182 24.36 28.77 -1.04
C THR A 182 24.17 27.29 -0.73
N VAL A 183 24.76 26.81 0.36
CA VAL A 183 24.63 25.44 0.85
C VAL A 183 24.53 25.48 2.36
N MET A 184 23.49 24.85 2.91
CA MET A 184 23.23 24.78 4.34
C MET A 184 22.86 23.37 4.73
N ASN A 185 23.43 22.87 5.81
CA ASN A 185 22.99 21.62 6.42
C ASN A 185 21.87 21.94 7.42
N LEU A 186 20.71 21.32 7.21
CA LEU A 186 19.58 21.35 8.11
C LEU A 186 19.56 20.00 8.86
N HIS A 187 20.28 19.94 9.97
CA HIS A 187 20.30 18.77 10.85
C HIS A 187 18.90 18.48 11.41
#